data_AF-A0A7K8TIT7-F1
#
_entry.id   AF-A0A7K8TIT7-F1
#
_cell.length_a   1.000
_cell.length_b   1.000
_cell.length_c   1.000
_cell.angle_alpha   90.00
_cell.angle_beta   90.00
_cell.angle_gamma   90.00
#
_symmetry.space_group_name_H-M   'P 1'
#
loop_
_entity.id
_entity.type
_entity.pdbx_description
1 polymer ?
#
loop_
_entity_poly.entity_id
_entity_poly.type
_entity_poly.pdbx_seq_one_letter_code
_entity_poly.pdbx_strand_id
1 'polypeptide(L)'
;FLLSLKLENKTKGKLRKQICQVVLDHFEKQYTTELGDAWSSVRDVLTYPLCWQYAVLLNKFSQPAELENTLSGKGYHPAFQGSLPYLPASLKCYIRRTPGRFPAQKHQAGKLKEYYLLNAASLLPVLALEVKDGEDVLDLCAAPGGKSVAMLQCACPGNFHCNEYDGLRSRWLKQTIESFIPDPLIGLITVSQLDGRQIGDLKPEFYDKVLVDAPCSNDRSWLFSSDTQQAVLRLVQRKGLSSLQFQLLRSAIKALRPGGSLVYSTCTLSKAENSDVINLILNSYSNVMPVDISKMAKTVSQEFTFLSGMQQHELLVLPEKGRAWGPMYVAKLKKM
;
A
#
# COMPACT_ATOMS: atom_id res chain seq x y z
N PHE A 1 34.13 0.95 -29.13
CA PHE A 1 33.13 1.92 -29.64
C PHE A 1 31.83 1.30 -30.13
N LEU A 2 31.81 0.16 -30.84
CA LEU A 2 30.57 -0.50 -31.34
C LEU A 2 29.75 -1.30 -30.29
N LEU A 3 30.30 -1.58 -29.10
CA LEU A 3 29.60 -2.25 -28.00
C LEU A 3 28.79 -1.29 -27.10
N SER A 4 29.14 0.00 -27.05
CA SER A 4 28.42 1.02 -26.27
C SER A 4 27.09 1.41 -26.93
N LEU A 5 27.05 1.48 -28.27
CA LEU A 5 25.85 1.79 -29.05
C LEU A 5 24.79 0.67 -29.01
N LYS A 6 25.20 -0.59 -28.80
CA LYS A 6 24.26 -1.72 -28.63
C LYS A 6 23.61 -1.76 -27.24
N LEU A 7 24.23 -1.21 -26.21
CA LEU A 7 23.61 -1.07 -24.89
C LEU A 7 22.58 0.06 -24.89
N GLU A 8 22.86 1.19 -25.54
CA GLU A 8 21.91 2.32 -25.63
C GLU A 8 20.63 1.95 -26.39
N ASN A 9 20.72 1.12 -27.43
CA ASN A 9 19.55 0.69 -28.21
C ASN A 9 18.69 -0.40 -27.53
N LYS A 10 19.20 -1.16 -26.55
CA LYS A 10 18.37 -2.12 -25.78
C LYS A 10 17.51 -1.45 -24.70
N THR A 11 17.78 -0.19 -24.36
CA THR A 11 16.98 0.61 -23.41
C THR A 11 15.84 1.40 -24.07
N LYS A 12 15.74 1.42 -25.41
CA LYS A 12 14.70 2.17 -26.15
C LYS A 12 13.32 1.50 -26.18
N GLY A 13 13.16 0.28 -25.65
CA GLY A 13 11.90 -0.48 -25.69
C GLY A 13 10.97 -0.34 -24.47
N LYS A 14 11.39 0.35 -23.40
CA LYS A 14 10.46 0.66 -22.29
C LYS A 14 9.78 1.99 -22.60
N LEU A 15 8.48 1.95 -22.92
CA LEU A 15 7.63 3.14 -23.02
C LEU A 15 8.02 4.13 -21.92
N ARG A 16 8.60 5.27 -22.32
CA ARG A 16 8.89 6.36 -21.40
C ARG A 16 7.54 6.76 -20.82
N LYS A 17 7.42 6.74 -19.49
CA LYS A 17 6.17 7.09 -18.80
C LYS A 17 5.73 8.48 -19.27
N GLN A 18 4.71 8.54 -20.11
CA GLN A 18 4.17 9.78 -20.66
C GLN A 18 3.06 10.25 -19.74
N ILE A 19 3.14 11.51 -19.32
CA ILE A 19 2.08 12.14 -18.53
C ILE A 19 0.84 12.26 -19.41
N CYS A 20 -0.30 11.82 -18.89
CA CYS A 20 -1.58 12.02 -19.53
C CYS A 20 -2.13 13.38 -19.11
N GLN A 21 -2.12 14.35 -20.03
CA GLN A 21 -2.53 15.73 -19.74
C GLN A 21 -3.97 15.80 -19.22
N VAL A 22 -4.89 15.01 -19.77
CA VAL A 22 -6.30 14.99 -19.33
C VAL A 22 -6.44 14.57 -17.87
N VAL A 23 -5.63 13.61 -17.40
CA VAL A 23 -5.63 13.21 -15.99
C VAL A 23 -4.98 14.28 -15.13
N LEU A 24 -3.88 14.86 -15.59
CA LEU A 24 -3.20 15.94 -14.87
C LEU A 24 -4.12 17.16 -14.71
N ASP A 25 -4.82 17.61 -15.75
CA ASP A 25 -5.75 18.74 -15.70
C ASP A 25 -6.92 18.48 -14.73
N HIS A 26 -7.41 17.24 -14.70
CA HIS A 26 -8.42 16.83 -13.73
C HIS A 26 -7.88 16.89 -12.29
N PHE A 27 -6.67 16.39 -12.05
CA PHE A 27 -6.01 16.45 -10.74
C PHE A 27 -5.67 17.89 -10.33
N GLU A 28 -5.24 18.74 -11.26
CA GLU A 28 -5.00 20.17 -11.03
C GLU A 28 -6.25 20.84 -10.48
N LYS A 29 -7.40 20.67 -11.15
CA LYS A 29 -8.67 21.26 -10.71
C LYS A 29 -9.08 20.76 -9.32
N GLN A 30 -9.02 19.45 -9.10
CA GLN A 30 -9.49 18.85 -7.85
C GLN A 30 -8.53 19.14 -6.68
N TYR A 31 -7.25 18.82 -6.83
CA TYR A 31 -6.29 18.84 -5.74
C TYR A 31 -5.78 20.23 -5.40
N THR A 32 -5.87 21.21 -6.31
CA THR A 32 -5.71 22.62 -5.91
C THR A 32 -6.77 23.02 -4.88
N THR A 33 -8.00 22.52 -5.02
CA THR A 33 -9.09 22.81 -4.08
C THR A 33 -8.93 22.01 -2.77
N GLU A 34 -8.57 20.72 -2.87
CA GLU A 34 -8.53 19.83 -1.70
C GLU A 34 -7.25 19.99 -0.86
N LEU A 35 -6.10 20.27 -1.49
CA LEU A 35 -4.80 20.33 -0.81
C LEU A 35 -4.23 21.76 -0.71
N GLY A 36 -4.81 22.74 -1.40
CA GLY A 36 -4.31 24.11 -1.44
C GLY A 36 -2.85 24.18 -1.90
N ASP A 37 -2.04 24.95 -1.16
CA ASP A 37 -0.62 25.20 -1.50
C ASP A 37 0.23 23.92 -1.57
N ALA A 38 -0.14 22.87 -0.82
CA ALA A 38 0.59 21.61 -0.80
C ALA A 38 0.55 20.88 -2.16
N TRP A 39 -0.48 21.14 -2.99
CA TRP A 39 -0.63 20.47 -4.27
C TRP A 39 0.56 20.71 -5.21
N SER A 40 1.11 21.93 -5.23
CA SER A 40 2.23 22.29 -6.10
C SER A 40 3.43 21.35 -5.93
N SER A 41 3.87 21.17 -4.68
CA SER A 41 4.98 20.27 -4.31
C SER A 41 4.68 18.81 -4.62
N VAL A 42 3.45 18.37 -4.30
CA VAL A 42 2.99 16.99 -4.55
C VAL A 42 2.99 16.68 -6.05
N ARG A 43 2.43 17.58 -6.87
CA ARG A 43 2.37 17.46 -8.32
C ARG A 43 3.76 17.34 -8.93
N ASP A 44 4.71 18.16 -8.50
CA ASP A 44 6.08 18.14 -9.03
C ASP A 44 6.74 16.77 -8.81
N VAL A 45 6.48 16.11 -7.67
CA VAL A 45 6.96 14.75 -7.41
C VAL A 45 6.20 13.70 -8.22
N LEU A 46 4.88 13.83 -8.31
CA LEU A 46 4.03 12.89 -9.04
C LEU A 46 4.32 12.90 -10.55
N THR A 47 4.64 14.07 -11.12
CA THR A 47 4.93 14.24 -12.55
C THR A 47 6.40 13.94 -12.91
N TYR A 48 7.26 13.69 -11.91
CA TYR A 48 8.68 13.39 -12.12
C TYR A 48 9.10 12.00 -11.62
N PRO A 49 8.85 10.90 -12.38
CA PRO A 49 9.14 9.52 -11.96
C PRO A 49 10.60 9.21 -11.59
N LEU A 50 11.55 10.05 -12.01
CA LEU A 50 12.96 9.86 -11.72
C LEU A 50 13.30 10.14 -10.25
N CYS A 51 12.47 10.90 -9.52
CA CYS A 51 12.66 11.11 -8.08
C CYS A 51 11.99 10.05 -7.20
N TRP A 52 11.24 9.11 -7.77
CA TRP A 52 10.52 8.12 -6.98
C TRP A 52 11.49 7.14 -6.32
N GLN A 53 11.24 6.90 -5.04
CA GLN A 53 12.04 6.01 -4.20
C GLN A 53 11.34 4.65 -4.03
N TYR A 54 12.15 3.64 -3.74
CA TYR A 54 11.70 2.31 -3.39
C TYR A 54 12.38 1.90 -2.09
N ALA A 55 11.59 1.40 -1.15
CA ALA A 55 12.06 0.77 0.06
C ALA A 55 12.37 -0.70 -0.22
N VAL A 56 13.31 -1.24 0.55
CA VAL A 56 13.71 -2.65 0.53
C VAL A 56 13.20 -3.29 1.82
N LEU A 57 12.07 -3.99 1.73
CA LEU A 57 11.54 -4.80 2.82
C LEU A 57 12.22 -6.16 2.79
N LEU A 58 12.99 -6.50 3.82
CA LEU A 58 13.68 -7.78 3.90
C LEU A 58 12.68 -8.92 4.15
N ASN A 59 12.99 -10.08 3.60
CA ASN A 59 12.28 -11.30 3.89
C ASN A 59 12.95 -12.03 5.06
N LYS A 60 12.30 -12.04 6.23
CA LYS A 60 12.78 -12.74 7.42
C LYS A 60 12.94 -14.25 7.21
N PHE A 61 12.21 -14.82 6.23
CA PHE A 61 12.24 -16.25 5.93
C PHE A 61 13.43 -16.69 5.06
N SER A 62 14.19 -15.76 4.48
CA SER A 62 15.33 -16.08 3.58
C SER A 62 16.71 -15.85 4.22
N GLN A 63 16.78 -15.39 5.47
CA GLN A 63 18.02 -15.11 6.23
C GLN A 63 19.12 -14.33 5.46
N PRO A 64 18.89 -13.07 5.02
CA PRO A 64 19.82 -12.38 4.15
C PRO A 64 20.95 -11.67 4.93
N ALA A 65 21.87 -12.44 5.52
CA ALA A 65 22.92 -11.92 6.43
C ALA A 65 23.84 -10.86 5.79
N GLU A 66 24.17 -10.98 4.51
CA GLU A 66 25.06 -10.03 3.80
C GLU A 66 24.32 -8.84 3.20
N LEU A 67 22.99 -8.90 3.10
CA LEU A 67 22.19 -7.91 2.41
C LEU A 67 22.11 -6.60 3.20
N GLU A 68 22.02 -6.66 4.53
CA GLU A 68 22.01 -5.48 5.39
C GLU A 68 23.31 -4.67 5.26
N ASN A 69 24.46 -5.34 5.17
CA ASN A 69 25.76 -4.72 4.90
C ASN A 69 25.81 -4.09 3.51
N THR A 70 25.28 -4.80 2.50
CA THR A 70 25.19 -4.29 1.12
C THR A 70 24.30 -3.04 1.03
N LEU A 71 23.18 -3.04 1.74
CA LEU A 71 22.25 -1.91 1.81
C LEU A 71 22.92 -0.71 2.46
N SER A 72 23.56 -0.91 3.62
CA SER A 72 24.28 0.13 4.35
C SER A 72 25.39 0.76 3.50
N GLY A 73 26.21 -0.06 2.83
CA GLY A 73 27.24 0.42 1.89
C GLY A 73 26.70 1.19 0.68
N LYS A 74 25.41 1.03 0.35
CA LYS A 74 24.71 1.78 -0.71
C LYS A 74 23.92 2.98 -0.20
N GLY A 75 24.12 3.36 1.07
CA GLY A 75 23.49 4.50 1.73
C GLY A 75 22.04 4.26 2.17
N TYR A 76 21.58 3.01 2.21
CA TYR A 76 20.29 2.68 2.79
C TYR A 76 20.38 2.66 4.32
N HIS A 77 19.29 3.05 4.98
CA HIS A 77 19.15 3.06 6.43
C HIS A 77 17.75 2.54 6.81
N PRO A 78 17.55 2.06 8.05
CA PRO A 78 16.24 1.62 8.51
C PRO A 78 15.18 2.71 8.34
N ALA A 79 14.01 2.34 7.83
CA ALA A 79 12.90 3.26 7.56
C ALA A 79 12.20 3.77 8.83
N PHE A 80 12.31 3.00 9.91
CA PHE A 80 11.67 3.29 11.19
C PHE A 80 12.74 3.27 12.27
N GLN A 81 13.24 4.45 12.64
CA GLN A 81 14.33 4.62 13.63
C GLN A 81 13.82 5.06 15.01
N GLY A 82 12.54 5.41 15.13
CA GLY A 82 11.88 5.74 16.39
C GLY A 82 11.22 4.53 17.05
N SER A 83 11.01 4.60 18.36
CA SER A 83 10.19 3.64 19.12
C SER A 83 8.70 3.81 18.75
N LEU A 84 8.32 3.35 17.57
CA LEU A 84 6.94 3.09 17.24
C LEU A 84 6.44 2.07 18.30
N PRO A 85 5.36 2.36 19.05
CA PRO A 85 4.92 1.53 20.17
C PRO A 85 4.68 0.06 19.79
N TYR A 86 4.47 -0.21 18.50
CA TYR A 86 4.12 -1.52 17.95
C TYR A 86 4.94 -1.88 16.70
N LEU A 87 6.18 -1.36 16.54
CA LEU A 87 7.03 -1.82 15.44
C LEU A 87 7.53 -3.25 15.73
N PRO A 88 7.15 -4.25 14.92
CA PRO A 88 7.59 -5.61 15.15
C PRO A 88 9.10 -5.72 14.93
N ALA A 89 9.83 -6.33 15.86
CA ALA A 89 11.28 -6.48 15.78
C ALA A 89 11.73 -7.26 14.52
N SER A 90 10.86 -8.12 13.98
CA SER A 90 11.10 -8.87 12.76
C SER A 90 10.94 -8.05 11.48
N LEU A 91 10.28 -6.88 11.52
CA LEU A 91 10.05 -6.06 10.34
C LEU A 91 11.30 -5.21 10.04
N LYS A 92 12.10 -5.68 9.09
CA LYS A 92 13.27 -4.94 8.61
C LYS A 92 12.97 -4.30 7.26
N CYS A 93 12.93 -2.96 7.22
CA CYS A 93 12.74 -2.21 6.00
C CYS A 93 13.77 -1.08 5.90
N TYR A 94 14.40 -0.96 4.73
CA TYR A 94 15.46 -0.02 4.46
C TYR A 94 15.06 0.96 3.36
N ILE A 95 15.37 2.24 3.57
CA ILE A 95 15.09 3.34 2.64
C ILE A 95 16.37 4.11 2.33
N ARG A 96 16.31 4.91 1.27
CA ARG A 96 17.39 5.81 0.88
C ARG A 96 16.80 7.12 0.38
N ARG A 97 17.32 8.25 0.87
CA ARG A 97 16.87 9.60 0.49
C ARG A 97 17.15 9.95 -0.96
N THR A 98 18.25 9.42 -1.51
CA THR A 98 18.57 9.60 -2.91
C THR A 98 17.81 8.61 -3.79
N PRO A 99 17.13 9.10 -4.86
CA PRO A 99 16.45 8.23 -5.81
C PRO A 99 17.38 7.18 -6.39
N GLY A 100 16.81 6.04 -6.72
CA GLY A 100 17.50 4.97 -7.42
C GLY A 100 16.83 3.64 -7.19
N ARG A 101 17.19 2.67 -8.02
CA ARG A 101 16.56 1.34 -7.99
C ARG A 101 17.52 0.35 -7.38
N PHE A 102 17.03 -0.36 -6.38
CA PHE A 102 17.59 -1.65 -6.03
C PHE A 102 17.13 -2.69 -7.08
N PRO A 103 17.96 -3.68 -7.46
CA PRO A 103 17.57 -4.68 -8.44
C PRO A 103 16.30 -5.42 -7.99
N ALA A 104 15.38 -5.69 -8.91
CA ALA A 104 14.20 -6.50 -8.60
C ALA A 104 14.54 -7.99 -8.74
N GLN A 105 14.13 -8.81 -7.79
CA GLN A 105 14.25 -10.27 -7.88
C GLN A 105 13.05 -10.86 -8.62
N LYS A 106 13.33 -11.70 -9.63
CA LYS A 106 12.29 -12.45 -10.34
C LYS A 106 11.82 -13.63 -9.49
N HIS A 107 10.56 -14.01 -9.66
CA HIS A 107 10.05 -15.24 -9.06
C HIS A 107 10.81 -16.45 -9.63
N GLN A 108 11.15 -17.39 -8.76
CA GLN A 108 11.76 -18.68 -9.09
C GLN A 108 11.12 -19.71 -8.16
N ALA A 109 10.53 -20.77 -8.73
CA ALA A 109 9.88 -21.82 -7.95
C ALA A 109 10.89 -22.47 -6.99
N GLY A 110 10.47 -22.69 -5.74
CA GLY A 110 11.30 -23.29 -4.69
C GLY A 110 12.40 -22.38 -4.13
N LYS A 111 12.50 -21.12 -4.57
CA LYS A 111 13.48 -20.16 -4.05
C LYS A 111 12.82 -18.89 -3.54
N LEU A 112 12.95 -18.66 -2.24
CA LEU A 112 12.49 -17.42 -1.62
C LEU A 112 13.33 -16.23 -2.07
N LYS A 113 12.65 -15.11 -2.30
CA LYS A 113 13.26 -13.80 -2.50
C LYS A 113 13.74 -13.25 -1.17
N GLU A 114 14.82 -12.49 -1.23
CA GLU A 114 15.47 -11.90 -0.08
C GLU A 114 14.81 -10.59 0.37
N TYR A 115 14.10 -9.93 -0.55
CA TYR A 115 13.45 -8.66 -0.26
C TYR A 115 12.34 -8.33 -1.27
N TYR A 116 11.41 -7.50 -0.81
CA TYR A 116 10.35 -6.90 -1.60
C TYR A 116 10.65 -5.41 -1.82
N LEU A 117 10.46 -4.93 -3.05
CA LEU A 117 10.57 -3.50 -3.37
C LEU A 117 9.19 -2.85 -3.38
N LEU A 118 9.00 -1.83 -2.54
CA LEU A 118 7.71 -1.17 -2.38
C LEU A 118 7.86 0.34 -2.14
N ASN A 119 6.74 1.06 -2.22
CA ASN A 119 6.64 2.39 -1.64
C ASN A 119 6.61 2.25 -0.11
N ALA A 120 7.52 2.92 0.62
CA ALA A 120 7.60 2.80 2.08
C ALA A 120 6.28 3.15 2.78
N ALA A 121 5.49 4.07 2.21
CA ALA A 121 4.21 4.47 2.78
C ALA A 121 3.21 3.30 2.84
N SER A 122 3.34 2.30 1.97
CA SER A 122 2.50 1.09 2.01
C SER A 122 2.67 0.25 3.27
N LEU A 123 3.71 0.50 4.08
CA LEU A 123 3.89 -0.14 5.38
C LEU A 123 3.08 0.52 6.50
N LEU A 124 2.68 1.78 6.36
CA LEU A 124 1.90 2.48 7.39
C LEU A 124 0.55 1.80 7.69
N PRO A 125 -0.28 1.38 6.71
CA PRO A 125 -1.51 0.65 7.03
C PRO A 125 -1.25 -0.71 7.67
N VAL A 126 -0.16 -1.39 7.29
CA VAL A 126 0.25 -2.67 7.90
C VAL A 126 0.63 -2.48 9.36
N LEU A 127 1.44 -1.45 9.66
CA LEU A 127 1.83 -1.10 11.02
C LEU A 127 0.64 -0.63 11.86
N ALA A 128 -0.30 0.12 11.26
CA ALA A 128 -1.48 0.61 11.96
C ALA A 128 -2.43 -0.51 12.37
N LEU A 129 -2.47 -1.61 11.61
CA LEU A 129 -3.34 -2.75 11.90
C LEU A 129 -2.90 -3.53 13.15
N GLU A 130 -1.61 -3.48 13.48
CA GLU A 130 -1.01 -4.09 14.67
C GLU A 130 -1.38 -5.57 14.80
N VAL A 131 -1.13 -6.33 13.71
CA VAL A 131 -1.36 -7.78 13.66
C VAL A 131 -0.46 -8.48 14.67
N LYS A 132 -1.02 -9.46 15.39
CA LYS A 132 -0.31 -10.30 16.36
C LYS A 132 -0.29 -11.76 15.94
N ASP A 133 0.63 -12.51 16.52
CA ASP A 133 0.74 -13.95 16.29
C ASP A 133 -0.55 -14.67 16.73
N GLY A 134 -1.00 -15.62 15.91
CA GLY A 134 -2.20 -16.42 16.16
C GLY A 134 -3.53 -15.74 15.83
N GLU A 135 -3.56 -14.45 15.46
CA GLU A 135 -4.79 -13.77 15.04
C GLU A 135 -5.28 -14.23 13.66
N ASP A 136 -6.59 -14.21 13.46
CA ASP A 136 -7.27 -14.43 12.18
C ASP A 136 -7.35 -13.13 11.38
N VAL A 137 -6.64 -13.07 10.26
CA VAL A 137 -6.38 -11.84 9.53
C VAL A 137 -6.91 -11.94 8.09
N LEU A 138 -7.60 -10.88 7.65
CA LEU A 138 -8.09 -10.72 6.28
C LEU A 138 -7.37 -9.55 5.59
N ASP A 139 -6.75 -9.82 4.44
CA ASP A 139 -6.39 -8.83 3.44
C ASP A 139 -7.43 -8.88 2.32
N LEU A 140 -8.38 -7.93 2.34
CA LEU A 140 -9.59 -8.00 1.51
C LEU A 140 -9.32 -7.76 0.01
N CYS A 141 -8.25 -7.03 -0.29
CA CYS A 141 -7.87 -6.58 -1.64
C CYS A 141 -6.35 -6.73 -1.82
N ALA A 142 -5.88 -7.97 -1.71
CA ALA A 142 -4.50 -8.29 -1.39
C ALA A 142 -3.51 -8.07 -2.53
N ALA A 143 -3.93 -8.13 -3.80
CA ALA A 143 -2.96 -8.14 -4.89
C ALA A 143 -2.30 -6.77 -5.11
N PRO A 144 -1.01 -6.74 -5.50
CA PRO A 144 -0.17 -7.87 -5.88
C PRO A 144 0.47 -8.64 -4.71
N GLY A 145 0.15 -8.31 -3.45
CA GLY A 145 0.59 -9.06 -2.27
C GLY A 145 1.65 -8.37 -1.41
N GLY A 146 2.07 -7.14 -1.75
CA GLY A 146 3.13 -6.44 -1.01
C GLY A 146 2.77 -6.16 0.45
N LYS A 147 1.52 -5.74 0.73
CA LYS A 147 1.03 -5.54 2.10
C LYS A 147 0.81 -6.87 2.83
N SER A 148 0.38 -7.91 2.12
CA SER A 148 0.23 -9.25 2.66
C SER A 148 1.57 -9.84 3.09
N VAL A 149 2.61 -9.73 2.25
CA VAL A 149 3.99 -10.10 2.60
C VAL A 149 4.45 -9.28 3.80
N ALA A 150 4.21 -7.97 3.83
CA ALA A 150 4.61 -7.13 4.97
C ALA A 150 3.93 -7.54 6.28
N MET A 151 2.64 -7.88 6.28
CA MET A 151 1.95 -8.42 7.46
C MET A 151 2.60 -9.73 7.95
N LEU A 152 2.97 -10.62 7.03
CA LEU A 152 3.70 -11.86 7.36
C LEU A 152 5.14 -11.61 7.82
N GLN A 153 5.75 -10.46 7.49
CA GLN A 153 7.02 -10.05 8.10
C GLN A 153 6.82 -9.55 9.53
N CYS A 154 5.68 -8.93 9.84
CA CYS A 154 5.33 -8.43 11.16
C CYS A 154 4.98 -9.52 12.18
N ALA A 155 4.21 -10.52 11.77
CA ALA A 155 3.62 -11.53 12.67
C ALA A 155 3.46 -12.89 11.97
N CYS A 156 3.00 -13.90 12.72
CA CYS A 156 2.56 -15.21 12.24
C CYS A 156 1.06 -15.39 12.54
N PRO A 157 0.16 -14.96 11.64
CA PRO A 157 -1.28 -15.13 11.82
C PRO A 157 -1.68 -16.61 12.00
N GLY A 158 -2.79 -16.85 12.70
CA GLY A 158 -3.39 -18.18 12.86
C GLY A 158 -4.02 -18.65 11.55
N ASN A 159 -4.95 -17.85 11.00
CA ASN A 159 -5.41 -17.95 9.62
C ASN A 159 -5.15 -16.63 8.90
N PHE A 160 -4.57 -16.70 7.69
CA PHE A 160 -4.35 -15.53 6.86
C PHE A 160 -5.09 -15.63 5.53
N HIS A 161 -6.14 -14.83 5.37
CA HIS A 161 -6.95 -14.82 4.15
C HIS A 161 -6.56 -13.65 3.26
N CYS A 162 -5.98 -13.94 2.10
CA CYS A 162 -5.67 -12.97 1.06
C CYS A 162 -6.69 -13.09 -0.08
N ASN A 163 -7.60 -12.12 -0.21
CA ASN A 163 -8.59 -12.09 -1.28
C ASN A 163 -8.18 -11.12 -2.40
N GLU A 164 -8.37 -11.52 -3.65
CA GLU A 164 -8.26 -10.62 -4.81
C GLU A 164 -9.33 -10.97 -5.85
N TYR A 165 -10.20 -10.03 -6.18
CA TYR A 165 -11.29 -10.24 -7.14
C TYR A 165 -10.81 -10.48 -8.58
N ASP A 166 -9.80 -9.73 -9.03
CA ASP A 166 -9.33 -9.83 -10.42
C ASP A 166 -8.45 -11.08 -10.64
N GLY A 167 -8.78 -11.88 -11.66
CA GLY A 167 -8.09 -13.15 -11.91
C GLY A 167 -6.63 -13.01 -12.36
N LEU A 168 -6.26 -11.92 -13.04
CA LEU A 168 -4.86 -11.67 -13.42
C LEU A 168 -4.04 -11.27 -12.19
N ARG A 169 -4.57 -10.35 -11.38
CA ARG A 169 -3.94 -9.89 -10.14
C ARG A 169 -3.88 -10.98 -9.09
N SER A 170 -4.87 -11.87 -9.02
CA SER A 170 -4.87 -13.04 -8.14
C SER A 170 -3.71 -13.99 -8.49
N ARG A 171 -3.38 -14.17 -9.78
CA ARG A 171 -2.18 -14.92 -10.18
C ARG A 171 -0.89 -14.25 -9.71
N TRP A 172 -0.79 -12.92 -9.79
CA TRP A 172 0.38 -12.19 -9.26
C TRP A 172 0.50 -12.30 -7.74
N LEU A 173 -0.62 -12.29 -7.03
CA LEU A 173 -0.68 -12.50 -5.59
C LEU A 173 -0.15 -13.90 -5.23
N LYS A 174 -0.63 -14.97 -5.89
CA LYS A 174 -0.14 -16.34 -5.67
C LYS A 174 1.38 -16.44 -5.90
N GLN A 175 1.87 -15.93 -7.03
CA GLN A 175 3.31 -15.89 -7.32
C GLN A 175 4.11 -15.09 -6.27
N THR A 176 3.52 -14.03 -5.73
CA THR A 176 4.15 -13.25 -4.66
C THR A 176 4.22 -14.06 -3.37
N ILE A 177 3.14 -14.71 -2.94
CA ILE A 177 3.15 -15.56 -1.75
C ILE A 177 4.20 -16.67 -1.89
N GLU A 178 4.20 -17.41 -3.02
CA GLU A 178 5.20 -18.45 -3.32
C GLU A 178 6.64 -17.92 -3.34
N SER A 179 6.84 -16.64 -3.70
CA SER A 179 8.18 -16.04 -3.75
C SER A 179 8.72 -15.65 -2.38
N PHE A 180 7.88 -15.51 -1.36
CA PHE A 180 8.27 -14.89 -0.09
C PHE A 180 8.03 -15.80 1.11
N ILE A 181 7.06 -16.71 1.02
CA ILE A 181 6.60 -17.50 2.16
C ILE A 181 7.04 -18.96 1.98
N PRO A 182 7.72 -19.56 2.99
CA PRO A 182 8.16 -20.95 2.92
C PRO A 182 6.98 -21.93 3.03
N ASP A 183 7.12 -23.12 2.43
CA ASP A 183 6.08 -24.16 2.36
C ASP A 183 5.37 -24.47 3.69
N PRO A 184 6.05 -24.57 4.86
CA PRO A 184 5.39 -24.86 6.12
C PRO A 184 4.36 -23.81 6.54
N LEU A 185 4.48 -22.57 6.07
CA LEU A 185 3.56 -21.47 6.38
C LEU A 185 2.48 -21.27 5.32
N ILE A 186 2.64 -21.86 4.12
CA ILE A 186 1.65 -21.73 3.04
C ILE A 186 0.30 -22.31 3.46
N GLY A 187 0.28 -23.38 4.26
CA GLY A 187 -0.95 -23.99 4.76
C GLY A 187 -1.83 -23.08 5.62
N LEU A 188 -1.25 -22.01 6.20
CA LEU A 188 -1.99 -21.01 7.00
C LEU A 188 -2.57 -19.89 6.11
N ILE A 189 -2.20 -19.85 4.83
CA ILE A 189 -2.58 -18.78 3.91
C ILE A 189 -3.66 -19.29 2.95
N THR A 190 -4.85 -18.73 3.06
CA THR A 190 -5.91 -18.91 2.06
C THR A 190 -5.82 -17.80 1.02
N VAL A 191 -5.65 -18.15 -0.25
CA VAL A 191 -5.78 -17.20 -1.37
C VAL A 191 -7.10 -17.45 -2.09
N SER A 192 -7.99 -16.46 -2.11
CA SER A 192 -9.30 -16.57 -2.77
C SER A 192 -9.50 -15.51 -3.86
N GLN A 193 -10.45 -15.79 -4.76
CA GLN A 193 -10.86 -14.90 -5.83
C GLN A 193 -12.36 -14.61 -5.71
N LEU A 194 -12.74 -13.93 -4.63
CA LEU A 194 -14.12 -13.60 -4.31
C LEU A 194 -14.38 -12.10 -4.50
N ASP A 195 -15.64 -11.74 -4.70
CA ASP A 195 -16.07 -10.36 -4.54
C ASP A 195 -15.95 -9.97 -3.06
N GLY A 196 -15.04 -9.05 -2.75
CA GLY A 196 -14.79 -8.60 -1.39
C GLY A 196 -16.03 -8.05 -0.69
N ARG A 197 -17.05 -7.60 -1.44
CA ARG A 197 -18.32 -7.11 -0.90
C ARG A 197 -19.19 -8.21 -0.27
N GLN A 198 -18.88 -9.48 -0.54
CA GLN A 198 -19.64 -10.64 -0.07
C GLN A 198 -18.95 -11.37 1.11
N ILE A 199 -17.67 -11.09 1.38
CA ILE A 199 -16.89 -11.82 2.39
C ILE A 199 -17.51 -11.71 3.79
N GLY A 200 -18.06 -10.55 4.16
CA GLY A 200 -18.75 -10.38 5.43
C GLY A 200 -20.02 -11.23 5.59
N ASP A 201 -20.68 -11.58 4.49
CA ASP A 201 -21.82 -12.51 4.52
C ASP A 201 -21.36 -13.97 4.62
N LEU A 202 -20.24 -14.30 3.97
CA LEU A 202 -19.66 -15.65 3.96
C LEU A 202 -18.95 -16.02 5.27
N LYS A 203 -18.31 -15.04 5.90
CA LYS A 203 -17.53 -15.20 7.14
C LYS A 203 -17.84 -14.08 8.13
N PRO A 204 -19.08 -14.01 8.65
CA PRO A 204 -19.46 -12.98 9.61
C PRO A 204 -18.66 -13.13 10.89
N GLU A 205 -18.17 -12.00 11.43
CA GLU A 205 -17.51 -11.90 12.73
C GLU A 205 -16.36 -12.90 12.97
N PHE A 206 -15.67 -13.29 11.90
CA PHE A 206 -14.62 -14.30 11.94
C PHE A 206 -13.25 -13.68 12.23
N TYR A 207 -12.95 -12.50 11.66
CA TYR A 207 -11.60 -11.96 11.67
C TYR A 207 -11.32 -11.06 12.86
N ASP A 208 -10.13 -11.21 13.44
CA ASP A 208 -9.53 -10.30 14.42
C ASP A 208 -9.15 -8.96 13.79
N LYS A 209 -8.57 -9.05 12.60
CA LYS A 209 -7.94 -7.94 11.89
C LYS A 209 -8.35 -7.97 10.42
N VAL A 210 -8.77 -6.82 9.90
CA VAL A 210 -9.08 -6.67 8.49
C VAL A 210 -8.32 -5.49 7.90
N LEU A 211 -7.55 -5.74 6.83
CA LEU A 211 -6.99 -4.72 5.96
C LEU A 211 -7.88 -4.55 4.72
N VAL A 212 -8.30 -3.32 4.47
CA VAL A 212 -9.01 -2.91 3.25
C VAL A 212 -8.13 -1.91 2.49
N ASP A 213 -7.17 -2.43 1.73
CA ASP A 213 -6.40 -1.64 0.77
C ASP A 213 -7.18 -1.49 -0.54
N ALA A 214 -8.09 -0.52 -0.56
CA ALA A 214 -9.17 -0.52 -1.52
C ALA A 214 -8.71 -0.15 -2.95
N PRO A 215 -9.35 -0.71 -3.99
CA PRO A 215 -9.19 -0.21 -5.34
C PRO A 215 -9.57 1.27 -5.40
N CYS A 216 -8.66 2.09 -5.92
CA CYS A 216 -8.77 3.54 -5.95
C CYS A 216 -8.17 4.10 -7.24
N SER A 217 -8.25 5.43 -7.42
CA SER A 217 -7.69 6.10 -8.60
C SER A 217 -6.17 6.03 -8.72
N ASN A 218 -5.45 5.45 -7.76
CA ASN A 218 -4.00 5.16 -7.81
C ASN A 218 -3.21 6.25 -8.53
N ASP A 219 -3.27 7.48 -7.98
CA ASP A 219 -3.00 8.72 -8.71
C ASP A 219 -1.62 8.72 -9.37
N ARG A 220 -0.62 8.17 -8.67
CA ARG A 220 0.75 8.02 -9.19
C ARG A 220 0.79 7.16 -10.45
N SER A 221 -0.03 6.12 -10.56
CA SER A 221 -0.10 5.28 -11.75
C SER A 221 -1.00 5.87 -12.83
N TRP A 222 -2.15 6.44 -12.48
CA TRP A 222 -3.12 6.95 -13.44
C TRP A 222 -2.63 8.18 -14.20
N LEU A 223 -1.72 8.96 -13.61
CA LEU A 223 -1.04 10.08 -14.29
C LEU A 223 -0.28 9.66 -15.54
N PHE A 224 0.10 8.38 -15.66
CA PHE A 224 0.87 7.90 -16.79
C PHE A 224 0.03 6.97 -17.65
N SER A 225 -0.26 7.41 -18.87
CA SER A 225 -0.95 6.61 -19.87
C SER A 225 -0.49 7.05 -21.26
N SER A 226 -0.20 6.08 -22.12
CA SER A 226 -0.01 6.34 -23.56
C SER A 226 -1.34 6.37 -24.32
N ASP A 227 -2.43 5.94 -23.68
CA ASP A 227 -3.78 5.89 -24.26
C ASP A 227 -4.69 6.89 -23.52
N THR A 228 -5.01 7.99 -24.20
CA THR A 228 -5.86 9.06 -23.68
C THR A 228 -7.32 8.62 -23.55
N GLN A 229 -7.83 7.75 -24.43
CA GLN A 229 -9.22 7.29 -24.35
C GLN A 229 -9.42 6.42 -23.12
N GLN A 230 -8.48 5.51 -22.84
CA GLN A 230 -8.49 4.74 -21.60
C GLN A 230 -8.38 5.63 -20.36
N ALA A 231 -7.56 6.68 -20.43
CA ALA A 231 -7.42 7.61 -19.31
C ALA A 231 -8.73 8.37 -19.02
N VAL A 232 -9.43 8.83 -20.06
CA VAL A 232 -10.76 9.45 -19.94
C VAL A 232 -11.78 8.46 -19.34
N LEU A 233 -11.78 7.22 -19.81
CA LEU A 233 -12.67 6.19 -19.27
C LEU A 233 -12.43 5.95 -17.78
N ARG A 234 -11.16 5.89 -17.34
CA ARG A 234 -10.81 5.77 -15.92
C ARG A 234 -11.33 6.94 -15.10
N LEU A 235 -11.24 8.18 -15.60
CA LEU A 235 -11.80 9.34 -14.92
C LEU A 235 -13.33 9.29 -14.81
N VAL A 236 -14.03 8.76 -15.81
CA VAL A 236 -15.48 8.53 -15.73
C VAL A 236 -15.80 7.48 -14.66
N GLN A 237 -15.07 6.36 -14.68
CA GLN A 237 -15.24 5.25 -13.72
C GLN A 237 -14.88 5.65 -12.29
N ARG A 238 -13.95 6.60 -12.11
CA ARG A 238 -13.51 7.12 -10.81
C ARG A 238 -14.67 7.51 -9.89
N LYS A 239 -15.75 8.05 -10.45
CA LYS A 239 -16.95 8.46 -9.71
C LYS A 239 -17.63 7.33 -8.93
N GLY A 240 -17.45 6.08 -9.38
CA GLY A 240 -18.00 4.90 -8.71
C GLY A 240 -17.11 4.30 -7.62
N LEU A 241 -15.84 4.74 -7.51
CA LEU A 241 -14.87 4.12 -6.62
C LEU A 241 -15.21 4.32 -5.14
N SER A 242 -15.66 5.50 -4.74
CA SER A 242 -16.06 5.78 -3.35
C SER A 242 -17.22 4.89 -2.89
N SER A 243 -18.21 4.66 -3.78
CA SER A 243 -19.32 3.73 -3.51
C SER A 243 -18.84 2.28 -3.37
N LEU A 244 -17.93 1.84 -4.23
CA LEU A 244 -17.30 0.51 -4.13
C LEU A 244 -16.52 0.36 -2.82
N GLN A 245 -15.70 1.35 -2.47
CA GLN A 245 -14.90 1.40 -1.24
C GLN A 245 -15.79 1.33 0.01
N PHE A 246 -16.90 2.07 0.03
CA PHE A 246 -17.90 1.98 1.09
C PHE A 246 -18.51 0.57 1.21
N GLN A 247 -18.88 -0.05 0.08
CA GLN A 247 -19.43 -1.42 0.08
C GLN A 247 -18.41 -2.46 0.58
N LEU A 248 -17.13 -2.31 0.22
CA LEU A 248 -16.04 -3.15 0.70
C LEU A 248 -15.85 -2.98 2.21
N LEU A 249 -15.87 -1.74 2.72
CA LEU A 249 -15.78 -1.48 4.15
C LEU A 249 -16.96 -2.05 4.94
N ARG A 250 -18.18 -1.95 4.42
CA ARG A 250 -19.35 -2.61 5.03
C ARG A 250 -19.14 -4.11 5.18
N SER A 251 -18.70 -4.77 4.11
CA SER A 251 -18.39 -6.21 4.13
C SER A 251 -17.29 -6.53 5.14
N ALA A 252 -16.22 -5.73 5.17
CA ALA A 252 -15.13 -5.88 6.12
C ALA A 252 -15.58 -5.73 7.59
N ILE A 253 -16.43 -4.75 7.90
CA ILE A 253 -17.00 -4.54 9.24
C ILE A 253 -17.88 -5.72 9.66
N LYS A 254 -18.66 -6.29 8.72
CA LYS A 254 -19.46 -7.49 8.98
C LYS A 254 -18.58 -8.72 9.23
N ALA A 255 -17.47 -8.85 8.50
CA ALA A 255 -16.51 -9.94 8.66
C ALA A 255 -15.67 -9.83 9.96
N LEU A 256 -15.53 -8.62 10.50
CA LEU A 256 -14.74 -8.32 11.69
C LEU A 256 -15.50 -8.73 12.96
N ARG A 257 -14.84 -9.40 13.90
CA ARG A 257 -15.44 -9.73 15.20
C ARG A 257 -15.62 -8.48 16.07
N PRO A 258 -16.56 -8.48 17.04
CA PRO A 258 -16.58 -7.48 18.11
C PRO A 258 -15.22 -7.36 18.80
N GLY A 259 -14.77 -6.13 19.06
CA GLY A 259 -13.43 -5.82 19.56
C GLY A 259 -12.30 -5.85 18.51
N GLY A 260 -12.56 -6.35 17.30
CA GLY A 260 -11.59 -6.44 16.21
C GLY A 260 -11.17 -5.08 15.65
N SER A 261 -10.03 -5.03 14.96
CA SER A 261 -9.50 -3.81 14.34
C SER A 261 -9.54 -3.87 12.82
N LEU A 262 -9.85 -2.73 12.19
CA LEU A 262 -9.85 -2.57 10.74
C LEU A 262 -8.94 -1.41 10.34
N VAL A 263 -8.16 -1.60 9.28
CA VAL A 263 -7.44 -0.51 8.63
C VAL A 263 -7.94 -0.38 7.20
N TYR A 264 -8.34 0.83 6.84
CA TYR A 264 -8.63 1.23 5.48
C TYR A 264 -7.45 1.99 4.90
N SER A 265 -7.06 1.70 3.66
CA SER A 265 -6.06 2.47 2.95
C SER A 265 -6.36 2.63 1.47
N THR A 266 -5.84 3.71 0.90
CA THR A 266 -5.83 3.96 -0.55
C THR A 266 -4.49 4.57 -0.94
N CYS A 267 -4.18 4.58 -2.24
CA CYS A 267 -3.04 5.31 -2.80
C CYS A 267 -3.47 6.51 -3.66
N THR A 268 -4.55 7.18 -3.25
CA THR A 268 -5.08 8.42 -3.86
C THR A 268 -5.08 9.58 -2.86
N LEU A 269 -5.01 10.81 -3.37
CA LEU A 269 -5.17 12.05 -2.61
C LEU A 269 -6.64 12.45 -2.45
N SER A 270 -7.55 11.84 -3.22
CA SER A 270 -8.98 12.18 -3.29
C SER A 270 -9.69 12.10 -1.95
N LYS A 271 -10.17 13.25 -1.44
CA LYS A 271 -11.01 13.28 -0.24
C LYS A 271 -12.25 12.39 -0.37
N ALA A 272 -12.85 12.37 -1.57
CA ALA A 272 -14.03 11.57 -1.90
C ALA A 272 -13.81 10.06 -1.79
N GLU A 273 -12.56 9.59 -1.96
CA GLU A 273 -12.18 8.17 -1.81
C GLU A 273 -11.57 7.89 -0.42
N ASN A 274 -11.36 8.92 0.40
CA ASN A 274 -10.65 8.87 1.67
C ASN A 274 -11.58 9.25 2.84
N SER A 275 -11.41 10.45 3.40
CA SER A 275 -12.15 10.90 4.58
C SER A 275 -13.67 10.87 4.37
N ASP A 276 -14.18 11.13 3.16
CA ASP A 276 -15.64 11.09 2.92
C ASP A 276 -16.21 9.66 3.06
N VAL A 277 -15.44 8.65 2.64
CA VAL A 277 -15.82 7.23 2.81
C VAL A 277 -15.80 6.84 4.29
N ILE A 278 -14.78 7.27 5.04
CA ILE A 278 -14.67 6.99 6.48
C ILE A 278 -15.77 7.69 7.26
N ASN A 279 -16.04 8.96 6.99
CA ASN A 279 -17.14 9.70 7.59
C ASN A 279 -18.49 9.04 7.33
N LEU A 280 -18.72 8.55 6.10
CA LEU A 280 -19.93 7.82 5.77
C LEU A 280 -20.07 6.53 6.58
N ILE A 281 -18.98 5.79 6.78
CA ILE A 281 -18.97 4.59 7.64
C ILE A 281 -19.28 4.95 9.10
N LEU A 282 -18.59 5.94 9.68
CA LEU A 282 -18.77 6.34 11.07
C LEU A 282 -20.20 6.85 11.34
N ASN A 283 -20.81 7.52 10.37
CA ASN A 283 -22.21 7.97 10.47
C ASN A 283 -23.23 6.82 10.28
N SER A 284 -22.85 5.74 9.59
CA SER A 284 -23.74 4.61 9.27
C SER A 284 -23.68 3.47 10.30
N TYR A 285 -22.59 3.35 11.06
CA TYR A 285 -22.34 2.23 11.98
C TYR A 285 -22.00 2.74 13.39
N SER A 286 -22.98 2.74 14.29
CA SER A 286 -22.81 3.17 15.68
C SER A 286 -21.88 2.27 16.51
N ASN A 287 -21.67 1.03 16.07
CA ASN A 287 -20.76 0.07 16.69
C ASN A 287 -19.35 0.10 16.12
N VAL A 288 -19.00 1.11 15.31
CA VAL A 288 -17.65 1.31 14.79
C VAL A 288 -17.11 2.63 15.31
N MET A 289 -15.91 2.61 15.88
CA MET A 289 -15.26 3.79 16.41
C MET A 289 -13.92 4.08 15.72
N PRO A 290 -13.55 5.35 15.55
CA PRO A 290 -12.22 5.73 15.08
C PRO A 290 -11.15 5.43 16.15
N VAL A 291 -9.93 5.08 15.71
CA VAL A 291 -8.78 4.86 16.58
C VAL A 291 -7.68 5.84 16.24
N ASP A 292 -7.19 6.59 17.24
CA ASP A 292 -6.12 7.57 17.08
C ASP A 292 -4.81 6.92 16.61
N ILE A 293 -4.30 7.39 15.48
CA ILE A 293 -3.01 7.01 14.87
C ILE A 293 -2.06 8.20 14.71
N SER A 294 -2.38 9.35 15.31
CA SER A 294 -1.56 10.57 15.28
C SER A 294 -0.17 10.36 15.92
N LYS A 295 -0.06 9.49 16.92
CA LYS A 295 1.23 9.11 17.52
C LYS A 295 2.15 8.44 16.49
N MET A 296 1.61 7.58 15.63
CA MET A 296 2.38 6.95 14.54
C MET A 296 2.94 8.00 13.60
N ALA A 297 2.10 8.96 13.18
CA ALA A 297 2.51 10.06 12.30
C ALA A 297 3.65 10.88 12.88
N LYS A 298 3.54 11.25 14.17
CA LYS A 298 4.58 11.98 14.90
C LYS A 298 5.89 11.21 14.89
N THR A 299 5.86 9.90 15.15
CA THR A 299 7.06 9.05 15.22
C THR A 299 7.76 8.90 13.86
N VAL A 300 7.02 8.86 12.75
CA VAL A 300 7.60 8.64 11.41
C VAL A 300 7.74 9.91 10.58
N SER A 301 7.44 11.08 11.16
CA SER A 301 7.45 12.40 10.48
C SER A 301 8.81 12.82 9.91
N GLN A 302 9.90 12.19 10.36
CA GLN A 302 11.23 12.41 9.79
C GLN A 302 11.31 11.90 8.34
N GLU A 303 10.68 10.77 8.05
CA GLU A 303 10.78 10.09 6.75
C GLU A 303 9.53 10.26 5.88
N PHE A 304 8.39 10.64 6.46
CA PHE A 304 7.13 10.85 5.75
C PHE A 304 6.57 12.26 5.96
N THR A 305 6.06 12.85 4.89
CA THR A 305 5.33 14.12 4.92
C THR A 305 3.83 13.82 4.97
N PHE A 306 3.12 14.44 5.89
CA PHE A 306 1.68 14.23 6.08
C PHE A 306 0.89 15.51 5.80
N LEU A 307 -0.34 15.37 5.29
CA LEU A 307 -1.29 16.48 5.22
C LEU A 307 -1.65 16.93 6.64
N SER A 308 -1.64 18.25 6.88
CA SER A 308 -2.03 18.84 8.15
C SER A 308 -3.55 18.95 8.30
N GLY A 309 -4.05 19.09 9.53
CA GLY A 309 -5.48 19.34 9.78
C GLY A 309 -6.40 18.13 9.57
N MET A 310 -5.84 16.93 9.39
CA MET A 310 -6.63 15.69 9.35
C MET A 310 -7.13 15.27 10.74
N GLN A 311 -8.17 14.44 10.75
CA GLN A 311 -8.68 13.83 11.98
C GLN A 311 -7.62 12.90 12.59
N GLN A 312 -7.61 12.73 13.92
CA GLN A 312 -6.58 11.95 14.63
C GLN A 312 -6.50 10.46 14.22
N HIS A 313 -7.59 9.92 13.67
CA HIS A 313 -7.69 8.54 13.19
C HIS A 313 -7.33 8.38 11.70
N GLU A 314 -6.95 9.46 11.03
CA GLU A 314 -6.67 9.52 9.59
C GLU A 314 -5.26 10.06 9.35
N LEU A 315 -4.57 9.51 8.35
CA LEU A 315 -3.29 9.99 7.85
C LEU A 315 -3.33 10.04 6.33
N LEU A 316 -2.81 11.11 5.73
CA LEU A 316 -2.53 11.17 4.30
C LEU A 316 -1.05 11.51 4.09
N VAL A 317 -0.28 10.56 3.58
CA VAL A 317 1.11 10.76 3.18
C VAL A 317 1.13 11.50 1.85
N LEU A 318 1.79 12.65 1.83
CA LEU A 318 2.02 13.47 0.65
C LEU A 318 3.44 13.21 0.12
N PRO A 319 3.60 12.89 -1.18
CA PRO A 319 4.93 12.75 -1.76
C PRO A 319 5.61 14.11 -1.84
N GLU A 320 6.81 14.22 -1.28
CA GLU A 320 7.61 15.45 -1.27
C GLU A 320 9.03 15.18 -1.81
N LYS A 321 9.70 16.22 -2.30
CA LYS A 321 11.07 16.11 -2.80
C LYS A 321 12.01 15.58 -1.69
N GLY A 322 12.71 14.48 -1.98
CA GLY A 322 13.58 13.77 -1.03
C GLY A 322 12.85 12.76 -0.13
N ARG A 323 11.51 12.83 -0.05
CA ARG A 323 10.60 11.91 0.66
C ARG A 323 9.42 11.56 -0.25
N ALA A 324 9.71 11.02 -1.43
CA ALA A 324 8.76 10.74 -2.50
C ALA A 324 7.93 9.47 -2.24
N TRP A 325 7.47 9.29 -1.00
CA TRP A 325 6.59 8.21 -0.56
C TRP A 325 5.12 8.58 -0.76
N GLY A 326 4.24 7.59 -0.82
CA GLY A 326 2.83 7.81 -1.12
C GLY A 326 2.53 8.22 -2.57
N PRO A 327 1.34 8.77 -2.86
CA PRO A 327 0.27 9.04 -1.91
C PRO A 327 -0.17 7.78 -1.15
N MET A 328 -0.51 7.93 0.12
CA MET A 328 -1.05 6.84 0.93
C MET A 328 -1.98 7.40 2.00
N TYR A 329 -3.25 7.06 1.91
CA TYR A 329 -4.23 7.31 2.95
C TYR A 329 -4.31 6.13 3.89
N VAL A 330 -4.46 6.37 5.19
CA VAL A 330 -4.63 5.35 6.22
C VAL A 330 -5.68 5.83 7.22
N ALA A 331 -6.68 5.00 7.51
CA ALA A 331 -7.60 5.20 8.62
C ALA A 331 -7.74 3.92 9.44
N LYS A 332 -7.74 4.05 10.77
CA LYS A 332 -7.89 2.91 11.69
C LYS A 332 -9.22 2.99 12.43
N LEU A 333 -9.97 1.89 12.39
CA LEU A 333 -11.27 1.73 13.02
C LEU A 333 -11.27 0.51 13.94
N LYS A 334 -12.17 0.49 14.91
CA LYS A 334 -12.42 -0.65 15.80
C LYS A 334 -13.92 -0.94 15.84
N LYS A 335 -14.30 -2.21 15.75
CA LYS A 335 -15.69 -2.65 16.01
C LYS A 335 -15.86 -2.88 17.50
N MET A 336 -16.92 -2.35 18.07
CA MET A 336 -17.24 -2.46 19.50
C MET A 336 -17.81 -3.83 19.85
#